data_AF-A0AAJ3GVC3-F1
#
_entry.id   AF-A0AAJ3GVC3-F1
#
_cell.length_a   1.000
_cell.length_b   1.000
_cell.length_c   1.000
_cell.angle_alpha   90.00
_cell.angle_beta   90.00
_cell.angle_gamma   90.00
#
_symmetry.space_group_name_H-M   'P 1'
#
loop_
_entity.id
_entity.type
_entity.pdbx_description
1 polymer ?
#
loop_
_entity_poly.entity_id
_entity_poly.type
_entity_poly.pdbx_seq_one_letter_code
_entity_poly.pdbx_strand_id
1 'polypeptide(L)'
;MATKSPFKGSAILKVTYKDKPHLEFNLDKVEGAANNFVAFDNKGKPILAIVYPENVEDGKTYNFEYAADHPWGLRFSGDGDERSLAGKVTVIVTDGGDHQALTIAAVYEKEVGKKYVFEGKADIQYIP
;
A
#
# COMPACT_ATOMS: atom_id res chain seq x y z
N MET A 1 -26.74 7.09 -2.01
CA MET A 1 -26.10 7.54 -0.76
C MET A 1 -24.78 6.81 -0.65
N ALA A 2 -23.64 7.52 -0.71
CA ALA A 2 -22.36 6.88 -0.43
C ALA A 2 -22.30 6.64 1.08
N THR A 3 -22.37 5.38 1.49
CA THR A 3 -22.05 4.97 2.86
C THR A 3 -20.68 5.57 3.18
N LYS A 4 -20.62 6.48 4.16
CA LYS A 4 -19.35 7.06 4.59
C LYS A 4 -18.45 5.89 4.99
N SER A 5 -17.29 5.77 4.35
CA SER A 5 -16.29 4.79 4.78
C SER A 5 -15.99 5.07 6.26
N PRO A 6 -16.04 4.07 7.15
CA PRO A 6 -15.79 4.26 8.57
C PRO A 6 -14.29 4.39 8.88
N PHE A 7 -13.46 4.69 7.88
CA PHE A 7 -12.02 4.85 8.01
C PHE A 7 -11.62 6.24 7.50
N LYS A 8 -10.79 6.94 8.27
CA LYS A 8 -10.04 8.11 7.83
C LYS A 8 -8.58 7.73 7.78
N GLY A 9 -7.95 7.92 6.64
CA GLY A 9 -6.55 7.65 6.50
C GLY A 9 -5.96 8.33 5.28
N SER A 10 -4.66 8.20 5.13
CA SER A 10 -3.95 8.68 3.95
C SER A 10 -2.79 7.76 3.61
N ALA A 11 -2.36 7.82 2.35
CA ALA A 11 -1.15 7.16 1.89
C ALA A 11 -0.31 8.11 1.03
N ILE A 12 0.99 8.08 1.24
CA ILE A 12 1.99 8.75 0.42
C ILE A 12 2.83 7.68 -0.26
N LEU A 13 2.78 7.64 -1.59
CA LEU A 13 3.52 6.68 -2.41
C LEU A 13 4.50 7.44 -3.29
N LYS A 14 5.76 6.99 -3.33
CA LYS A 14 6.84 7.59 -4.10
C LYS A 14 7.52 6.54 -4.94
N VAL A 15 7.75 6.87 -6.20
CA VAL A 15 8.52 6.06 -7.13
C VAL A 15 9.74 6.85 -7.56
N THR A 16 10.91 6.24 -7.46
CA THR A 16 12.16 6.80 -7.98
C THR A 16 12.78 5.89 -9.04
N TYR A 17 13.50 6.51 -9.97
CA TYR A 17 14.28 5.83 -11.00
C TYR A 17 15.67 6.46 -11.04
N LYS A 18 16.72 5.66 -10.87
CA LYS A 18 18.11 6.15 -10.76
C LYS A 18 18.23 7.28 -9.72
N ASP A 19 17.63 7.06 -8.55
CA ASP A 19 17.60 7.99 -7.41
C ASP A 19 16.96 9.36 -7.70
N LYS A 20 16.22 9.48 -8.81
CA LYS A 20 15.47 10.68 -9.16
C LYS A 20 13.97 10.46 -8.97
N PRO A 21 13.22 11.47 -8.47
CA PRO A 21 11.77 11.40 -8.39
C PRO A 21 11.16 11.08 -9.75
N HIS A 22 10.25 10.10 -9.79
CA HIS A 22 9.56 9.69 -11.00
C HIS A 22 8.05 9.89 -10.90
N LEU A 23 7.42 9.34 -9.84
CA LEU A 23 6.00 9.52 -9.54
C LEU A 23 5.83 9.76 -8.04
N GLU A 24 4.84 10.58 -7.69
CA GLU A 24 4.42 10.79 -6.31
C GLU A 24 2.89 10.83 -6.26
N PHE A 25 2.32 10.10 -5.30
CA PHE A 25 0.89 10.03 -5.06
C PHE A 25 0.61 10.38 -3.60
N ASN A 26 -0.23 11.39 -3.40
CA ASN A 26 -0.79 11.73 -2.09
C ASN A 26 -2.28 11.34 -2.15
N LEU A 27 -2.63 10.29 -1.41
CA LEU A 27 -3.92 9.62 -1.49
C LEU A 27 -4.67 9.83 -0.17
N ASP A 28 -5.76 10.58 -0.21
CA ASP A 28 -6.61 10.86 0.97
C ASP A 28 -7.70 9.82 1.17
N LYS A 29 -7.80 8.84 0.26
CA LYS A 29 -8.75 7.73 0.35
C LYS A 29 -8.00 6.41 0.43
N VAL A 30 -8.14 5.76 1.57
CA VAL A 30 -7.57 4.45 1.87
C VAL A 30 -8.60 3.62 2.64
N GLU A 31 -8.52 2.30 2.47
CA GLU A 31 -9.36 1.32 3.16
C GLU A 31 -8.44 0.22 3.68
N GLY A 32 -8.67 -0.24 4.90
CA GLY A 32 -7.86 -1.28 5.55
C GLY A 32 -8.75 -2.26 6.30
N ALA A 33 -8.31 -3.51 6.36
CA ALA A 33 -8.86 -4.55 7.21
C ALA A 33 -7.73 -5.43 7.74
N ALA A 34 -8.07 -6.39 8.60
CA ALA A 34 -7.08 -7.28 9.20
C ALA A 34 -6.25 -8.09 8.16
N ASN A 35 -6.75 -8.29 6.94
CA ASN A 35 -6.07 -9.09 5.92
C ASN A 35 -5.66 -8.29 4.66
N ASN A 36 -5.99 -7.01 4.56
CA ASN A 36 -5.70 -6.23 3.36
C ASN A 36 -5.64 -4.71 3.60
N PHE A 37 -5.09 -4.01 2.62
CA PHE A 37 -5.06 -2.56 2.54
C PHE A 37 -5.19 -2.12 1.08
N VAL A 38 -5.95 -1.05 0.82
CA VAL A 38 -6.13 -0.49 -0.52
C VAL A 38 -6.09 1.03 -0.46
N ALA A 39 -5.35 1.66 -1.36
CA ALA A 39 -5.32 3.11 -1.54
C ALA A 39 -5.88 3.50 -2.92
N PHE A 40 -6.67 4.56 -2.98
CA PHE A 40 -7.43 4.97 -4.16
C PHE A 40 -7.09 6.37 -4.62
N ASP A 41 -7.17 6.61 -5.92
CA ASP A 41 -7.13 7.96 -6.48
C ASP A 41 -8.45 8.73 -6.23
N ASN A 42 -8.45 10.00 -6.64
CA ASN A 42 -9.62 10.88 -6.53
C ASN A 42 -10.84 10.45 -7.38
N LYS A 43 -10.67 9.51 -8.31
CA LYS A 43 -11.75 8.91 -9.11
C LYS A 43 -12.24 7.59 -8.49
N GLY A 44 -11.65 7.15 -7.38
CA GLY A 44 -11.96 5.89 -6.72
C GLY A 44 -11.32 4.68 -7.38
N LYS A 45 -10.33 4.85 -8.27
CA LYS A 45 -9.56 3.75 -8.85
C LYS A 45 -8.45 3.34 -7.86
N PRO A 46 -8.25 2.02 -7.61
CA PRO A 46 -7.15 1.57 -6.77
C PRO A 46 -5.79 1.91 -7.41
N ILE A 47 -4.91 2.50 -6.63
CA ILE A 47 -3.52 2.83 -6.99
C ILE A 47 -2.56 1.81 -6.38
N LEU A 48 -2.85 1.36 -5.16
CA LEU A 48 -2.08 0.36 -4.43
C LEU A 48 -3.05 -0.60 -3.74
N ALA A 49 -2.80 -1.90 -3.84
CA ALA A 49 -3.53 -2.93 -3.13
C ALA A 49 -2.54 -3.92 -2.51
N ILE A 50 -2.75 -4.24 -1.24
CA ILE A 50 -1.94 -5.16 -0.46
C ILE A 50 -2.86 -6.21 0.16
N VAL A 51 -2.54 -7.48 -0.03
CA VAL A 51 -3.15 -8.61 0.67
C VAL A 51 -2.08 -9.19 1.60
N TYR A 52 -2.38 -9.28 2.88
CA TYR A 52 -1.47 -9.83 3.87
C TYR A 52 -1.47 -11.36 3.82
N PRO A 53 -0.30 -12.02 3.98
CA PRO A 53 -0.22 -13.48 4.11
C PRO A 53 -1.01 -14.05 5.30
N GLU A 54 -1.18 -13.25 6.36
CA GLU A 54 -1.93 -13.58 7.57
C GLU A 54 -2.66 -12.35 8.10
N ASN A 55 -3.62 -12.56 9.00
CA ASN A 55 -4.34 -11.45 9.63
C ASN A 55 -3.42 -10.69 10.60
N VAL A 56 -3.44 -9.36 10.51
CA VAL A 56 -2.77 -8.48 11.45
C VAL A 56 -3.63 -8.28 12.70
N GLU A 57 -2.99 -8.33 13.87
CA GLU A 57 -3.63 -8.20 15.17
C GLU A 57 -3.07 -7.00 15.94
N ASP A 58 -3.89 -6.45 16.83
CA ASP A 58 -3.52 -5.31 17.68
C ASP A 58 -2.27 -5.57 18.52
N GLY A 59 -1.44 -4.53 18.68
CA GLY A 59 -0.23 -4.56 19.49
C GLY A 59 0.94 -5.32 18.87
N LYS A 60 0.81 -5.82 17.63
CA LYS A 60 1.87 -6.53 16.91
C LYS A 60 2.40 -5.74 15.72
N THR A 61 3.67 -5.99 15.41
CA THR A 61 4.31 -5.51 14.17
C THR A 61 4.54 -6.69 13.24
N TYR A 62 4.04 -6.58 12.02
CA TYR A 62 4.17 -7.59 10.98
C TYR A 62 5.14 -7.11 9.91
N ASN A 63 5.93 -8.04 9.37
CA ASN A 63 6.90 -7.79 8.32
C ASN A 63 6.67 -8.81 7.21
N PHE A 64 5.96 -8.40 6.17
CA PHE A 64 5.61 -9.25 5.04
C PHE A 64 6.57 -9.03 3.88
N GLU A 65 7.08 -10.12 3.32
CA GLU A 65 7.91 -10.10 2.12
C GLU A 65 7.10 -10.63 0.93
N TYR A 66 7.17 -9.91 -0.18
CA TYR A 66 6.44 -10.19 -1.41
C TYR A 66 7.43 -10.41 -2.55
N ALA A 67 7.15 -11.43 -3.35
CA ALA A 67 7.87 -11.70 -4.58
C ALA A 67 7.10 -11.14 -5.79
N ALA A 68 7.81 -10.70 -6.84
CA ALA A 68 7.23 -10.08 -8.02
C ALA A 68 6.33 -11.04 -8.83
N ASP A 69 6.58 -12.34 -8.73
CA ASP A 69 5.83 -13.40 -9.39
C ASP A 69 4.51 -13.75 -8.67
N HIS A 70 4.26 -13.16 -7.49
CA HIS A 70 3.06 -13.41 -6.72
C HIS A 70 1.94 -12.44 -7.14
N PRO A 71 0.90 -12.91 -7.84
CA PRO A 71 -0.02 -12.01 -8.55
C PRO A 71 -1.05 -11.32 -7.64
N TRP A 72 -1.09 -11.61 -6.34
CA TRP A 72 -2.17 -11.17 -5.45
C TRP A 72 -1.72 -10.40 -4.21
N GLY A 73 -0.42 -10.37 -3.90
CA GLY A 73 0.12 -9.83 -2.65
C GLY A 73 0.24 -8.31 -2.63
N LEU A 74 1.28 -7.76 -3.26
CA LEU A 74 1.56 -6.32 -3.31
C LEU A 74 1.44 -5.83 -4.76
N ARG A 75 0.38 -5.07 -5.06
CA ARG A 75 0.05 -4.62 -6.42
C ARG A 75 -0.01 -3.11 -6.54
N PHE A 76 0.57 -2.58 -7.62
CA PHE A 76 0.58 -1.16 -7.94
C PHE A 76 0.01 -0.93 -9.33
N SER A 77 -0.88 0.06 -9.44
CA SER A 77 -1.63 0.39 -10.66
C SER A 77 -1.57 1.90 -10.99
N GLY A 78 -0.70 2.65 -10.31
CA GLY A 78 -0.60 4.11 -10.45
C GLY A 78 0.10 4.60 -11.71
N ASP A 79 0.82 3.74 -12.44
CA ASP A 79 1.60 4.11 -13.62
C ASP A 79 1.00 3.67 -14.96
N GLY A 80 -0.29 3.30 -14.95
CA GLY A 80 -1.08 2.92 -16.12
C GLY A 80 -1.41 1.43 -16.19
N ASP A 81 -0.46 0.57 -15.81
CA ASP A 81 -0.60 -0.89 -15.84
C ASP A 81 -0.52 -1.48 -14.42
N GLU A 82 -1.40 -2.43 -14.11
CA GLU A 82 -1.30 -3.19 -12.87
C GLU A 82 -0.08 -4.11 -12.90
N ARG A 83 0.71 -4.08 -11.83
CA ARG A 83 1.88 -4.95 -11.67
C ARG A 83 2.07 -5.36 -10.21
N SER A 84 2.61 -6.55 -10.02
CA SER A 84 3.12 -6.96 -8.70
C SER A 84 4.47 -6.30 -8.42
N LEU A 85 4.70 -5.95 -7.16
CA LEU A 85 5.97 -5.42 -6.67
C LEU A 85 6.68 -6.49 -5.84
N ALA A 86 8.01 -6.60 -5.99
CA ALA A 86 8.83 -7.37 -5.06
C ALA A 86 9.30 -6.45 -3.95
N GLY A 87 9.06 -6.80 -2.69
CA GLY A 87 9.45 -5.92 -1.59
C GLY A 87 8.93 -6.33 -0.24
N LYS A 88 9.14 -5.44 0.73
CA LYS A 88 8.74 -5.60 2.11
C LYS A 88 7.65 -4.61 2.48
N VAL A 89 6.63 -5.09 3.18
CA VAL A 89 5.61 -4.27 3.82
C VAL A 89 5.67 -4.51 5.32
N THR A 90 5.86 -3.45 6.08
CA THR A 90 5.75 -3.46 7.53
C THR A 90 4.39 -2.90 7.91
N VAL A 91 3.66 -3.61 8.75
CA VAL A 91 2.34 -3.21 9.26
C VAL A 91 2.39 -3.16 10.78
N ILE A 92 1.91 -2.08 11.36
CA ILE A 92 1.77 -1.89 12.80
C ILE A 92 0.29 -1.62 13.05
N VAL A 93 -0.32 -2.38 13.96
CA VAL A 93 -1.71 -2.19 14.38
C VAL A 93 -1.71 -1.78 15.85
N THR A 94 -2.42 -0.70 16.16
CA THR A 94 -2.54 -0.09 17.49
C THR A 94 -3.99 0.30 17.80
N ASP A 95 -4.22 0.81 19.01
CA ASP A 95 -5.51 1.31 19.48
C ASP A 95 -6.63 0.26 19.46
N GLY A 96 -6.33 -0.98 19.84
CA GLY A 96 -7.34 -2.04 19.90
C GLY A 96 -7.73 -2.58 18.53
N GLY A 97 -6.90 -2.33 17.50
CA GLY A 97 -7.20 -2.69 16.10
C GLY A 97 -7.70 -1.51 15.26
N ASP A 98 -7.93 -0.35 15.85
CA ASP A 98 -8.53 0.80 15.18
C ASP A 98 -7.51 1.65 14.41
N HIS A 99 -6.23 1.54 14.72
CA HIS A 99 -5.17 2.27 14.03
C HIS A 99 -4.23 1.30 13.30
N GLN A 100 -3.96 1.57 12.03
CA GLN A 100 -3.03 0.80 11.22
C GLN A 100 -2.04 1.73 10.51
N ALA A 101 -0.75 1.56 10.80
CA ALA A 101 0.34 2.24 10.12
C ALA A 101 1.11 1.26 9.23
N LEU A 102 1.42 1.67 8.00
CA LEU A 102 2.13 0.86 7.02
C LEU A 102 3.36 1.58 6.50
N THR A 103 4.43 0.80 6.29
CA THR A 103 5.61 1.23 5.53
C THR A 103 5.89 0.20 4.45
N ILE A 104 6.17 0.66 3.23
CA ILE A 104 6.38 -0.18 2.06
C ILE A 104 7.72 0.19 1.45
N ALA A 105 8.54 -0.81 1.20
CA ALA A 105 9.80 -0.68 0.46
C ALA A 105 9.84 -1.80 -0.58
N ALA A 106 9.69 -1.45 -1.85
CA ALA A 106 9.58 -2.40 -2.93
C ALA A 106 10.33 -1.94 -4.17
N VAL A 107 10.52 -2.86 -5.10
CA VAL A 107 11.12 -2.61 -6.41
C VAL A 107 10.32 -3.30 -7.48
N TYR A 108 10.34 -2.73 -8.67
CA TYR A 108 9.77 -3.35 -9.86
C TYR A 108 10.55 -2.97 -11.10
N GLU A 109 10.38 -3.77 -12.15
CA GLU A 109 10.98 -3.53 -13.46
C GLU A 109 9.86 -3.29 -14.48
N LYS A 110 9.83 -2.09 -15.07
CA LYS A 110 8.84 -1.74 -16.11
C LYS A 110 9.31 -2.06 -17.52
N GLU A 111 10.61 -1.88 -17.75
CA GLU A 111 11.29 -2.14 -19.01
C GLU A 111 12.54 -2.93 -18.69
N VAL A 112 12.95 -3.84 -19.57
CA VAL A 112 14.11 -4.71 -19.35
C VAL A 112 15.34 -3.88 -18.94
N GLY A 113 15.89 -4.17 -17.77
CA GLY A 113 17.05 -3.50 -17.18
C GLY A 113 16.75 -2.15 -16.49
N LYS A 114 15.49 -1.72 -16.39
CA LYS A 114 15.09 -0.48 -15.70
C LYS A 114 14.33 -0.77 -14.41
N LYS A 115 15.10 -0.79 -13.32
CA LYS A 115 14.57 -0.93 -11.95
C LYS A 115 14.07 0.38 -11.40
N TYR A 116 12.86 0.36 -10.86
CA TYR A 116 12.20 1.46 -10.16
C TYR A 116 12.11 1.08 -8.68
N VAL A 117 12.38 2.04 -7.81
CA VAL A 117 12.22 1.89 -6.36
C VAL A 117 10.89 2.50 -5.97
N PHE A 118 10.11 1.75 -5.21
CA PHE A 118 8.81 2.13 -4.70
C PHE A 118 8.88 2.23 -3.17
N GLU A 119 8.59 3.41 -2.65
CA GLU A 119 8.51 3.67 -1.22
C GLU A 119 7.10 4.16 -0.88
N GLY A 120 6.49 3.60 0.14
CA GLY A 120 5.12 3.96 0.55
C GLY A 120 5.00 4.09 2.06
N LYS A 121 4.18 5.02 2.50
CA LYS A 121 3.70 5.11 3.89
C LYS A 121 2.20 5.30 3.88
N ALA A 122 1.51 4.64 4.78
CA ALA A 122 0.09 4.84 4.97
C ALA A 122 -0.27 4.81 6.44
N ASP A 123 -1.34 5.51 6.79
CA ASP A 123 -1.87 5.63 8.13
C ASP A 123 -3.40 5.61 8.04
N ILE A 124 -4.04 4.68 8.73
CA ILE A 124 -5.49 4.47 8.74
C ILE A 124 -5.99 4.44 10.17
N GLN A 125 -6.94 5.31 10.49
CA GLN A 125 -7.71 5.27 11.72
C GLN A 125 -9.18 4.92 11.43
N TYR A 126 -9.71 3.92 12.11
CA TYR A 126 -11.14 3.66 12.17
C TYR A 126 -11.83 4.80 12.93
N ILE A 127 -12.89 5.36 12.34
CA ILE A 127 -13.77 6.34 12.95
C ILE A 127 -15.16 5.72 13.04
N PRO A 128 -15.63 5.35 14.26
CA PRO A 128 -16.96 4.77 14.46
C PRO A 128 -18.11 5.74 14.14
#